data_AF-W1PL91-F1
#
_entry.id   AF-W1PL91-F1
#
_cell.length_a   1.000
_cell.length_b   1.000
_cell.length_c   1.000
_cell.angle_alpha   90.00
_cell.angle_beta   90.00
_cell.angle_gamma   90.00
#
_symmetry.space_group_name_H-M   'P 1'
#
loop_
_entity.id
_entity.type
_entity.pdbx_description
1 polymer ?
#
loop_
_entity_poly.entity_id
_entity_poly.type
_entity_poly.pdbx_seq_one_letter_code
_entity_poly.pdbx_strand_id
1 'polypeptide(L)'
;MVGMVAMHCIDESERGDATTHPTILELAKLNFNMVQSQHKRDLKEVTRWWNNLGLVDKLTFARDRLVECFIIASVIGYELEFSRCRKEITKVYTLLTVIDDVYDVYGSLDELELFTKAVDRFDPN
;
A
#
# COMPACT_ATOMS: atom_id res chain seq x y z
N MET A 1 -5.17 -1.49 -10.17
CA MET A 1 -6.17 -1.68 -11.24
C MET A 1 -6.76 -0.35 -11.73
N VAL A 2 -7.35 0.50 -10.89
CA VAL A 2 -7.95 1.80 -11.28
C VAL A 2 -6.96 2.74 -12.00
N GLY A 3 -5.73 2.88 -11.49
CA GLY A 3 -4.71 3.72 -12.15
C GLY A 3 -4.23 3.20 -13.51
N MET A 4 -4.22 1.88 -13.72
CA MET A 4 -3.84 1.29 -15.02
C MET A 4 -4.94 1.49 -16.06
N VAL A 5 -6.21 1.38 -15.65
CA VAL A 5 -7.36 1.67 -16.52
C VAL A 5 -7.39 3.16 -16.90
N ALA A 6 -7.14 4.06 -15.95
CA ALA A 6 -7.11 5.50 -16.23
C ALA A 6 -6.01 5.87 -17.25
N MET A 7 -4.79 5.30 -17.13
CA MET A 7 -3.71 5.52 -18.09
C MET A 7 -4.07 4.98 -19.48
N HIS A 8 -4.63 3.77 -19.54
CA HIS A 8 -5.07 3.16 -20.81
C HIS A 8 -6.12 4.02 -21.53
N CYS A 9 -7.14 4.50 -20.81
CA CYS A 9 -8.17 5.35 -21.39
C CYS A 9 -7.63 6.71 -21.88
N ILE A 10 -6.62 7.27 -21.20
CA ILE A 10 -5.93 8.48 -21.65
C ILE A 10 -5.17 8.19 -22.96
N ASP A 11 -4.40 7.10 -23.02
CA ASP A 11 -3.62 6.71 -24.20
C ASP A 11 -4.52 6.38 -25.40
N GLU A 12 -5.66 5.72 -25.19
CA GLU A 12 -6.65 5.46 -26.24
C GLU A 12 -7.28 6.75 -26.74
N SER A 13 -7.60 7.68 -25.83
CA SER A 13 -8.15 8.99 -26.17
C SER A 13 -7.17 9.87 -26.96
N GLU A 14 -5.86 9.61 -26.83
CA GLU A 14 -4.81 10.26 -27.64
C GLU A 14 -4.64 9.63 -29.03
N ARG A 15 -4.92 8.32 -29.17
CA ARG A 15 -4.70 7.56 -30.41
C ARG A 15 -5.90 7.55 -31.36
N GLY A 16 -7.11 7.82 -30.87
CA GLY A 16 -8.35 7.81 -31.66
C GLY A 16 -8.76 9.18 -32.24
N ASP A 17 -9.53 9.15 -33.33
CA ASP A 17 -10.11 10.33 -34.01
C ASP A 17 -11.39 10.82 -33.29
N ALA A 18 -11.15 11.44 -32.13
CA ALA A 18 -11.96 12.25 -31.21
C ALA A 18 -13.51 12.36 -31.30
N THR A 19 -14.18 11.90 -30.24
CA THR A 19 -15.30 12.63 -29.60
C THR A 19 -14.88 13.36 -28.30
N THR A 20 -13.65 13.15 -27.84
CA THR A 20 -13.16 13.70 -26.56
C THR A 20 -12.66 15.13 -26.72
N HIS A 21 -13.28 16.06 -26.00
CA HIS A 21 -12.91 17.48 -26.02
C HIS A 21 -11.48 17.69 -25.48
N PRO A 22 -10.60 18.49 -26.13
CA PRO A 22 -9.20 18.68 -25.73
C PRO A 22 -9.01 19.07 -24.26
N THR A 23 -9.87 19.95 -23.73
CA THR A 23 -9.86 20.36 -22.32
C THR A 23 -10.14 19.21 -21.35
N ILE A 24 -10.99 18.25 -21.73
CA ILE A 24 -11.30 17.07 -20.89
C ILE A 24 -10.07 16.15 -20.84
N LEU A 25 -9.40 15.95 -21.97
CA LEU A 25 -8.17 15.15 -22.04
C LEU A 25 -7.04 15.77 -21.21
N GLU A 26 -6.86 17.08 -21.30
CA GLU A 26 -5.87 17.80 -20.48
C GLU A 26 -6.18 17.69 -18.98
N LEU A 27 -7.45 17.88 -18.60
CA LEU A 27 -7.89 17.71 -17.22
C LEU A 27 -7.64 16.28 -16.70
N ALA A 28 -7.96 15.27 -17.50
CA ALA A 28 -7.74 13.86 -17.15
C ALA A 28 -6.25 13.57 -16.88
N LYS A 29 -5.35 14.06 -17.74
CA LYS A 29 -3.90 13.94 -17.56
C LYS A 29 -3.40 14.63 -16.30
N LEU A 30 -3.85 15.86 -16.06
CA LEU A 30 -3.47 16.61 -14.86
C LEU A 30 -3.91 15.89 -13.59
N ASN A 31 -5.17 15.43 -13.55
CA ASN A 31 -5.70 14.68 -12.41
C ASN A 31 -4.93 13.38 -12.19
N PHE A 32 -4.65 12.63 -13.27
CA PHE A 32 -3.85 11.41 -13.20
C PHE A 32 -2.46 11.66 -12.59
N ASN A 33 -1.77 12.70 -13.07
CA ASN A 33 -0.45 13.08 -12.57
C ASN A 33 -0.49 13.52 -11.10
N MET A 34 -1.53 14.25 -10.69
CA MET A 34 -1.72 14.65 -9.30
C MET A 34 -1.90 13.43 -8.37
N VAL A 35 -2.78 12.50 -8.74
CA VAL A 35 -3.02 11.25 -8.00
C VAL A 35 -1.75 10.41 -7.91
N GLN A 36 -1.07 10.17 -9.04
CA GLN A 36 0.16 9.40 -9.08
C GLN A 36 1.26 10.04 -8.22
N SER A 37 1.39 11.37 -8.27
CA SER A 37 2.35 12.13 -7.47
C SER A 37 2.06 11.99 -5.97
N GLN A 38 0.79 12.02 -5.56
CA GLN A 38 0.39 11.79 -4.17
C GLN A 38 0.69 10.35 -3.74
N HIS A 39 0.38 9.34 -4.56
CA HIS A 39 0.69 7.94 -4.24
C HIS A 39 2.19 7.72 -4.07
N LYS A 40 3.03 8.31 -4.93
CA LYS A 40 4.50 8.26 -4.78
C LYS A 40 4.97 8.89 -3.46
N ARG A 41 4.37 10.01 -3.04
CA ARG A 41 4.66 10.64 -1.74
C ARG A 41 4.29 9.72 -0.58
N ASP A 42 3.08 9.15 -0.62
CA ASP A 42 2.61 8.26 0.43
C ASP A 42 3.47 7.01 0.54
N LEU A 43 3.82 6.40 -0.60
CA LEU A 43 4.71 5.24 -0.65
C LEU A 43 6.07 5.56 -0.02
N LYS A 44 6.64 6.73 -0.34
CA LYS A 44 7.92 7.18 0.25
C LYS A 44 7.81 7.36 1.77
N GLU A 45 6.68 7.87 2.27
CA GLU A 45 6.45 8.02 3.72
C GLU A 45 6.33 6.68 4.43
N VAL A 46 5.53 5.75 3.91
CA VAL A 46 5.38 4.43 4.54
C VAL A 46 6.65 3.59 4.43
N THR A 47 7.40 3.72 3.32
CA THR A 47 8.73 3.07 3.20
C THR A 47 9.68 3.58 4.26
N ARG A 48 9.73 4.90 4.50
CA ARG A 48 10.56 5.48 5.56
C ARG A 48 10.12 4.98 6.94
N TRP A 49 8.82 4.96 7.21
CA TRP A 49 8.28 4.42 8.45
C TRP A 49 8.72 2.96 8.66
N TRP A 50 8.58 2.12 7.64
CA TRP A 50 8.92 0.71 7.68
C TRP A 50 10.40 0.46 7.97
N ASN A 51 11.28 1.18 7.25
CA ASN A 51 12.72 1.11 7.48
C ASN A 51 13.08 1.58 8.90
N ASN A 52 12.40 2.60 9.42
CA ASN A 52 12.66 3.12 10.77
C ASN A 52 12.23 2.15 11.89
N LEU A 53 11.34 1.19 11.63
CA LEU A 53 11.00 0.16 12.62
C LEU A 53 12.18 -0.80 12.87
N GLY A 54 13.10 -0.93 11.90
CA GLY A 54 14.22 -1.88 11.96
C GLY A 54 13.78 -3.34 12.02
N LEU A 55 12.53 -3.65 11.67
CA LEU A 55 12.00 -5.01 11.64
C LEU A 55 12.55 -5.80 10.46
N VAL A 56 12.78 -5.15 9.31
CA VAL A 56 13.33 -5.78 8.11
C VAL A 56 14.68 -6.45 8.40
N ASP A 57 15.54 -5.78 9.19
CA ASP A 57 16.86 -6.31 9.54
C ASP A 57 16.80 -7.42 10.60
N LYS A 58 15.72 -7.46 11.41
CA LYS A 58 15.54 -8.44 12.49
C LYS A 58 14.77 -9.67 12.07
N LEU A 59 13.83 -9.51 11.15
CA LEU A 59 12.92 -10.54 10.66
C LEU A 59 13.28 -10.88 9.22
N THR A 60 14.54 -11.23 9.00
CA THR A 60 15.07 -11.57 7.66
C THR A 60 14.42 -12.80 7.03
N PHE A 61 13.70 -13.58 7.84
CA PHE A 61 12.87 -14.71 7.40
C PHE A 61 11.51 -14.27 6.86
N ALA A 62 10.98 -13.14 7.32
CA ALA A 62 9.65 -12.65 6.93
C ALA A 62 9.74 -11.89 5.60
N ARG A 63 8.70 -12.01 4.79
CA ARG A 63 8.64 -11.41 3.46
C ARG A 63 8.37 -9.91 3.59
N ASP A 64 9.23 -9.08 2.97
CA ASP A 64 8.95 -7.65 2.82
C ASP A 64 7.95 -7.42 1.68
N ARG A 65 6.67 -7.24 2.05
CA ARG A 65 5.56 -7.03 1.12
C ARG A 65 5.02 -5.60 1.11
N LEU A 66 5.78 -4.62 1.62
CA LEU A 66 5.30 -3.24 1.77
C LEU A 66 4.73 -2.65 0.47
N VAL A 67 5.39 -2.88 -0.66
CA VAL A 67 4.93 -2.36 -1.97
C VAL A 67 3.63 -3.02 -2.40
N GLU A 68 3.48 -4.32 -2.19
CA GLU A 68 2.25 -5.06 -2.51
C GLU A 68 1.09 -4.58 -1.63
N CYS A 69 1.32 -4.43 -0.33
CA CYS A 69 0.36 -3.87 0.61
C CYS A 69 -0.06 -2.46 0.21
N PHE A 70 0.88 -1.63 -0.25
CA PHE A 70 0.57 -0.28 -0.75
C PHE A 70 -0.26 -0.30 -2.03
N ILE A 71 0.00 -1.23 -2.96
CA ILE A 71 -0.81 -1.40 -4.17
C ILE A 71 -2.24 -1.76 -3.80
N ILE A 72 -2.45 -2.69 -2.85
CA ILE A 72 -3.79 -3.06 -2.37
C ILE A 72 -4.47 -1.84 -1.72
N ALA A 73 -3.78 -1.12 -0.84
CA ALA A 73 -4.31 0.08 -0.21
C ALA A 73 -4.69 1.18 -1.24
N SER A 74 -3.91 1.30 -2.32
CA SER A 74 -4.18 2.23 -3.42
C SER A 74 -5.35 1.82 -4.30
N VAL A 75 -5.70 0.53 -4.33
CA VAL A 75 -6.93 0.04 -4.97
C VAL A 75 -8.14 0.36 -4.09
N ILE A 76 -8.01 0.27 -2.77
CA ILE A 76 -9.09 0.55 -1.82
C ILE A 76 -9.43 2.06 -1.76
N GLY A 77 -8.41 2.92 -1.70
CA GLY A 77 -8.60 4.37 -1.70
C GLY A 77 -7.62 5.01 -2.67
N TYR A 78 -8.02 5.19 -3.92
CA TYR A 78 -7.15 5.76 -4.95
C TYR A 78 -7.18 7.30 -4.93
N GLU A 79 -8.26 7.89 -4.44
CA GLU A 79 -8.49 9.33 -4.40
C GLU A 79 -7.48 10.04 -3.50
N LEU A 80 -7.30 11.34 -3.77
CA LEU A 80 -6.36 12.19 -3.05
C LEU A 80 -6.71 12.29 -1.56
N GLU A 81 -8.00 12.40 -1.23
CA GLU A 81 -8.52 12.53 0.13
C GLU A 81 -8.23 11.33 1.02
N PHE A 82 -8.06 10.14 0.43
CA PHE A 82 -7.75 8.91 1.17
C PHE A 82 -6.26 8.69 1.43
N SER A 83 -5.38 9.68 1.23
CA SER A 83 -3.93 9.56 1.50
C SER A 83 -3.62 9.02 2.90
N ARG A 84 -4.26 9.57 3.94
CA ARG A 84 -4.06 9.07 5.30
C ARG A 84 -4.51 7.61 5.45
N CYS A 85 -5.70 7.29 4.95
CA CYS A 85 -6.27 5.94 5.01
C CYS A 85 -5.36 4.93 4.30
N ARG A 86 -4.94 5.24 3.07
CA ARG A 86 -4.02 4.42 2.27
C ARG A 86 -2.71 4.14 3.00
N LYS A 87 -2.12 5.15 3.65
CA LYS A 87 -0.92 4.98 4.46
C LYS A 87 -1.15 4.05 5.65
N GLU A 88 -2.21 4.26 6.43
CA GLU A 88 -2.49 3.43 7.61
C GLU A 88 -2.84 1.98 7.22
N ILE A 89 -3.63 1.77 6.16
CA ILE A 89 -3.92 0.42 5.63
C ILE A 89 -2.63 -0.28 5.20
N THR A 90 -1.72 0.43 4.52
CA THR A 90 -0.44 -0.15 4.11
C THR A 90 0.35 -0.62 5.33
N LYS A 91 0.43 0.18 6.40
CA LYS A 91 1.13 -0.18 7.64
C LYS A 91 0.52 -1.42 8.28
N VAL A 92 -0.80 -1.45 8.42
CA VAL A 92 -1.54 -2.57 9.01
C VAL A 92 -1.31 -3.84 8.21
N TYR A 93 -1.49 -3.81 6.89
CA TYR A 93 -1.28 -4.97 6.03
C TYR A 93 0.17 -5.46 6.04
N THR A 94 1.15 -4.55 6.05
CA THR A 94 2.56 -4.94 6.12
C THR A 94 2.87 -5.66 7.44
N LEU A 95 2.32 -5.20 8.57
CA LEU A 95 2.48 -5.89 9.84
C LEU A 95 1.74 -7.23 9.86
N LEU A 96 0.53 -7.30 9.30
CA LEU A 96 -0.23 -8.53 9.21
C LEU A 96 0.48 -9.59 8.37
N THR A 97 1.12 -9.24 7.26
CA THR A 97 1.87 -10.24 6.46
C THR A 97 3.09 -10.78 7.20
N VAL A 98 3.71 -9.98 8.07
CA VAL A 98 4.80 -10.45 8.93
C VAL A 98 4.27 -11.38 10.03
N ILE A 99 3.14 -11.03 10.65
CA ILE A 99 2.51 -11.90 11.66
C ILE A 99 2.06 -13.22 11.02
N ASP A 100 1.46 -13.17 9.83
CA ASP A 100 1.08 -14.35 9.03
C ASP A 100 2.27 -15.28 8.80
N ASP A 101 3.41 -14.76 8.35
CA ASP A 101 4.64 -15.55 8.19
C ASP A 101 5.08 -16.22 9.50
N VAL A 102 4.99 -15.50 10.63
CA VAL A 102 5.30 -16.04 11.95
C VAL A 102 4.36 -17.19 12.32
N TYR A 103 3.05 -17.04 12.11
CA TYR A 103 2.07 -18.08 12.49
C TYR A 103 2.06 -19.29 11.57
N ASP A 104 2.26 -19.09 10.25
CA ASP A 104 2.09 -20.16 9.26
C ASP A 104 3.38 -20.95 8.98
N VAL A 105 4.55 -20.34 9.16
CA VAL A 105 5.83 -20.94 8.73
C VAL A 105 6.86 -21.03 9.85
N TYR A 106 7.03 -19.98 10.65
CA TYR A 106 8.25 -19.83 11.44
C TYR A 106 8.11 -20.07 12.95
N GLY A 107 6.95 -19.79 13.54
CA GLY A 107 6.73 -19.89 14.97
C GLY A 107 6.43 -21.31 15.43
N SER A 108 7.03 -21.73 16.53
CA SER A 108 6.58 -22.94 17.24
C SER A 108 5.28 -22.68 18.01
N LEU A 109 4.51 -23.73 18.30
CA LEU A 109 3.21 -23.58 18.98
C LEU A 109 3.33 -22.84 20.32
N ASP A 110 4.39 -23.12 21.09
CA ASP A 110 4.64 -22.46 22.39
C ASP A 110 4.91 -20.96 22.24
N GLU A 111 5.70 -20.57 21.23
CA GLU A 111 5.99 -19.17 20.92
C GLU A 111 4.73 -18.43 20.44
N LEU A 112 3.91 -19.08 19.60
CA LEU A 112 2.66 -18.52 19.11
C LEU A 112 1.62 -18.35 20.21
N GLU A 113 1.55 -19.28 21.17
CA GLU A 113 0.66 -19.13 22.33
C GLU A 113 1.09 -17.95 23.21
N LEU A 114 2.39 -17.76 23.42
CA LEU A 114 2.92 -16.60 24.15
C LEU A 114 2.64 -15.29 23.41
N PHE A 115 2.86 -15.24 22.10
CA PHE A 115 2.57 -14.05 21.30
C PHE A 115 1.08 -13.72 21.33
N THR A 116 0.21 -14.71 21.17
CA THR A 116 -1.26 -14.54 21.24
C THR A 116 -1.66 -13.95 22.60
N LYS A 117 -1.17 -14.52 23.70
CA LYS A 117 -1.43 -14.00 25.06
C LYS A 117 -0.93 -12.57 25.25
N ALA A 118 0.21 -12.21 24.67
CA ALA A 118 0.73 -10.85 24.74
C ALA A 118 -0.18 -9.86 24.00
N VAL A 119 -0.67 -10.23 22.81
CA VAL A 119 -1.64 -9.42 22.05
C VAL A 119 -2.96 -9.28 22.79
N ASP A 120 -3.50 -10.36 23.37
CA ASP A 120 -4.75 -10.35 24.14
C ASP A 120 -4.69 -9.46 25.38
N ARG A 121 -3.54 -9.43 26.06
CA ARG A 121 -3.31 -8.55 27.21
C ARG A 121 -3.24 -7.08 26.80
N PHE A 122 -2.70 -6.81 25.61
CA PHE A 122 -2.43 -5.47 25.10
C PHE A 122 -1.64 -4.61 26.10
N ASP A 123 -0.76 -5.25 26.88
CA ASP A 123 0.10 -4.60 27.88
C ASP A 123 1.56 -4.71 27.40
N PRO A 124 2.27 -3.58 27.27
CA PRO A 124 3.69 -3.61 26.91
C PRO A 124 4.62 -4.08 28.05
N ASN A 125 4.11 -4.30 29.28
CA ASN A 125 4.91 -4.68 30.47
C ASN A 125 4.75 -6.15 30.89
#